data_AF-A0A5B8A2A3-F1
#
_entry.id   AF-A0A5B8A2A3-F1
#
_cell.length_a   1.000
_cell.length_b   1.000
_cell.length_c   1.000
_cell.angle_alpha   90.00
_cell.angle_beta   90.00
_cell.angle_gamma   90.00
#
_symmetry.space_group_name_H-M   'P 1'
#
loop_
_entity.id
_entity.type
_entity.pdbx_description
1 polymer ?
#
loop_
_entity_poly.entity_id
_entity_poly.type
_entity_poly.pdbx_seq_one_letter_code
_entity_poly.pdbx_strand_id
1 'polypeptide(L)'
;MDQSNSSPSDLTQLVRYVLEIKSLHDDAAIVRVREVLTGLGLLVDRVEGNEVEVAAGHSAKPVTDDIDKALRKAGFELVNFTPTVG
;
A
#
# COMPACT_ATOMS: atom_id res chain seq x y z
N MET A 1 34.77 18.90 20.91
CA MET A 1 34.04 18.22 19.83
C MET A 1 32.84 17.58 20.46
N ASP A 2 31.63 18.08 20.17
CA ASP A 2 30.44 17.23 20.14
C ASP A 2 29.39 17.98 19.33
N GLN A 3 29.40 17.76 18.02
CA GLN A 3 28.30 18.20 17.18
C GLN A 3 27.13 17.29 17.51
N SER A 4 26.13 17.82 18.21
CA SER A 4 24.81 17.23 18.28
C SER A 4 24.23 17.21 16.87
N ASN A 5 24.53 16.14 16.14
CA ASN A 5 23.92 15.86 14.85
C ASN A 5 22.47 15.42 15.12
N SER A 6 21.60 16.38 15.37
CA SER A 6 20.15 16.19 15.29
C SER A 6 19.83 15.90 13.83
N SER A 7 19.95 14.63 13.43
CA SER A 7 19.40 14.16 12.16
C SER A 7 17.90 14.47 12.19
N PRO A 8 17.34 15.22 11.21
CA PRO A 8 15.90 15.35 11.08
C PRO A 8 15.37 14.03 10.52
N SER A 9 15.27 13.00 11.36
CA SER A 9 14.86 11.65 10.96
C SER A 9 13.33 11.48 10.81
N ASP A 10 12.57 12.57 10.87
CA ASP A 10 11.11 12.57 10.68
C ASP A 10 10.69 12.92 9.23
N LEU A 11 11.59 12.70 8.27
CA LEU A 11 11.27 12.85 6.84
C LEU A 11 10.66 11.56 6.31
N THR A 12 9.34 11.44 6.45
CA THR A 12 8.42 10.61 5.63
C THR A 12 9.00 9.25 5.21
N GLN A 13 9.30 8.38 6.17
CA GLN A 13 9.63 7.00 5.81
C GLN A 13 8.38 6.35 5.21
N LEU A 14 8.47 5.98 3.92
CA LEU A 14 7.44 5.19 3.28
C LEU A 14 7.71 3.72 3.58
N VAL A 15 6.70 3.02 4.08
CA VAL A 15 6.71 1.57 4.26
C VAL A 15 6.04 0.96 3.03
N ARG A 16 6.72 -0.01 2.40
CA ARG A 16 6.20 -0.72 1.24
C ARG A 16 5.50 -2.00 1.65
N TYR A 17 4.44 -2.34 0.92
CA TYR A 17 3.65 -3.54 1.11
C TYR A 17 3.33 -4.15 -0.25
N VAL A 18 3.34 -5.48 -0.30
CA VAL A 18 2.79 -6.24 -1.43
C VAL A 18 1.45 -6.81 -1.01
N LEU A 19 0.43 -6.48 -1.78
CA LEU A 19 -0.93 -6.96 -1.64
C LEU A 19 -1.19 -7.98 -2.74
N GLU A 20 -1.63 -9.18 -2.37
CA GLU A 20 -2.14 -10.15 -3.32
C GLU A 20 -3.67 -9.98 -3.39
N ILE A 21 -4.18 -9.56 -4.53
CA ILE A 21 -5.60 -9.30 -4.77
C ILE A 21 -6.06 -10.22 -5.91
N LYS A 22 -7.08 -11.01 -5.63
CA LYS A 22 -7.59 -11.99 -6.58
C LYS A 22 -8.30 -11.31 -7.76
N SER A 23 -8.14 -11.91 -8.95
CA SER A 23 -8.85 -11.52 -10.17
C SER A 23 -8.52 -10.12 -10.71
N LEU A 24 -7.27 -9.66 -10.55
CA LEU A 24 -6.71 -8.50 -11.26
C LEU A 24 -6.29 -8.85 -12.69
N HIS A 25 -7.26 -9.21 -13.54
CA HIS A 25 -6.96 -9.76 -14.88
C HIS A 25 -7.26 -8.77 -16.03
N ASP A 26 -7.97 -7.67 -15.76
CA ASP A 26 -8.39 -6.69 -16.76
C ASP A 26 -8.01 -5.27 -16.33
N ASP A 27 -7.69 -4.39 -17.28
CA ASP A 27 -7.31 -2.98 -17.00
C ASP A 27 -8.35 -2.25 -16.15
N ALA A 28 -9.63 -2.53 -16.33
CA ALA A 28 -10.70 -1.95 -15.53
C ALA A 28 -10.63 -2.34 -14.04
N ALA A 29 -10.20 -3.58 -13.75
CA ALA A 29 -9.98 -4.04 -12.38
C ALA A 29 -8.78 -3.33 -11.75
N ILE A 30 -7.69 -3.19 -12.51
CA ILE A 30 -6.46 -2.49 -12.09
C ILE A 30 -6.78 -1.04 -11.74
N VAL A 31 -7.54 -0.33 -12.58
CA VAL A 31 -7.94 1.06 -12.33
C VAL A 31 -8.76 1.17 -11.04
N ARG A 32 -9.78 0.31 -10.86
CA ARG A 32 -10.62 0.35 -9.64
C ARG A 32 -9.82 0.06 -8.38
N VAL A 33 -8.94 -0.94 -8.41
CA VAL A 33 -8.07 -1.26 -7.26
C VAL A 33 -7.17 -0.07 -6.93
N ARG A 34 -6.60 0.60 -7.95
CA ARG A 34 -5.83 1.83 -7.75
C ARG A 34 -6.65 2.94 -7.11
N GLU A 35 -7.87 3.19 -7.59
CA GLU A 35 -8.76 4.19 -7.00
C GLU A 35 -9.10 3.89 -5.54
N VAL A 36 -9.37 2.62 -5.21
CA VAL A 36 -9.64 2.19 -3.83
C VAL A 36 -8.43 2.44 -2.92
N LEU A 37 -7.25 1.99 -3.35
CA LEU A 37 -6.04 2.10 -2.53
C LEU A 37 -5.59 3.56 -2.37
N THR A 38 -5.65 4.36 -3.44
CA THR A 38 -5.35 5.80 -3.36
C THR A 38 -6.35 6.57 -2.52
N GLY A 39 -7.63 6.16 -2.52
CA GLY A 39 -8.65 6.70 -1.63
C GLY A 39 -8.37 6.44 -0.13
N LEU A 40 -7.57 5.42 0.18
CA LEU A 40 -7.06 5.14 1.53
C LEU A 40 -5.74 5.88 1.86
N GLY A 41 -5.24 6.71 0.96
CA GLY A 41 -3.97 7.42 1.12
C GLY A 41 -2.74 6.56 0.80
N LEU A 42 -2.93 5.42 0.13
CA LEU A 42 -1.82 4.58 -0.34
C LEU A 42 -1.33 5.03 -1.70
N LEU A 43 -0.01 4.99 -1.88
CA LEU A 43 0.60 5.21 -3.19
C LEU A 43 0.78 3.86 -3.88
N VAL A 44 0.10 3.64 -4.99
CA VAL A 44 0.28 2.42 -5.79
C VAL A 44 1.51 2.58 -6.68
N ASP A 45 2.54 1.77 -6.41
CA ASP A 45 3.82 1.84 -7.12
C ASP A 45 3.79 0.94 -8.37
N ARG A 46 3.34 -0.31 -8.19
CA ARG A 46 3.31 -1.34 -9.24
C ARG A 46 2.08 -2.22 -9.13
N VAL A 47 1.57 -2.65 -10.28
CA VAL A 47 0.56 -3.70 -10.38
C VAL A 47 1.07 -4.72 -11.38
N GLU A 48 1.28 -5.96 -10.95
CA GLU A 48 1.70 -7.06 -11.81
C GLU A 48 0.90 -8.32 -11.49
N GLY A 49 0.13 -8.81 -12.47
CA GLY A 49 -0.78 -9.92 -12.26
C GLY A 49 -1.74 -9.63 -11.10
N ASN A 50 -1.75 -10.51 -10.11
CA ASN A 50 -2.56 -10.37 -8.90
C ASN A 50 -1.85 -9.62 -7.76
N GLU A 51 -0.64 -9.13 -7.98
CA GLU A 51 0.13 -8.43 -6.95
C GLU A 51 0.11 -6.91 -7.18
N VAL A 52 -0.11 -6.18 -6.09
CA VAL A 52 -0.10 -4.73 -6.04
C VAL A 52 0.90 -4.28 -5.00
N GLU A 53 1.96 -3.60 -5.43
CA GLU A 53 2.88 -2.94 -4.53
C GLU A 53 2.36 -1.55 -4.19
N VAL A 54 2.25 -1.26 -2.90
CA VAL A 54 1.87 0.05 -2.38
C VAL A 54 2.87 0.57 -1.37
N ALA A 55 2.91 1.89 -1.23
CA ALA A 55 3.64 2.58 -0.18
C ALA A 55 2.69 3.38 0.71
N ALA A 56 2.98 3.39 2.01
CA ALA A 56 2.26 4.19 3.00
C ALA A 56 3.23 4.95 3.90
N GLY A 57 2.85 6.13 4.37
CA GLY A 57 3.65 6.87 5.35
C GLY A 57 3.77 6.11 6.68
N HIS A 58 4.94 6.12 7.31
CA HIS A 58 5.20 5.40 8.57
C HIS A 58 4.21 5.74 9.70
N SER A 59 3.78 7.00 9.79
CA SER A 59 2.78 7.48 10.76
C SER A 59 1.35 7.03 10.44
N ALA A 60 1.13 6.56 9.21
CA ALA A 60 -0.15 6.11 8.67
C ALA A 60 0.00 4.68 8.16
N LYS A 61 0.52 3.77 9.00
CA LYS A 61 0.48 2.33 8.70
C LYS A 61 -0.97 1.97 8.36
N PRO A 62 -1.25 1.53 7.12
CA PRO A 62 -2.60 1.22 6.76
C PRO A 62 -3.03 0.01 7.58
N VAL A 63 -4.18 0.12 8.20
CA VAL A 63 -4.77 -1.00 8.91
C VAL A 63 -5.22 -1.98 7.84
N THR A 64 -4.65 -3.18 7.85
CA THR A 64 -4.98 -4.23 6.86
C THR A 64 -6.49 -4.48 6.76
N ASP A 65 -7.22 -4.30 7.87
CA ASP A 65 -8.68 -4.38 7.92
C ASP A 65 -9.39 -3.33 7.05
N ASP A 66 -8.95 -2.07 7.09
CA ASP A 66 -9.52 -0.99 6.27
C ASP A 66 -9.27 -1.26 4.77
N ILE A 67 -8.10 -1.80 4.43
CA ILE A 67 -7.78 -2.20 3.06
C ILE A 67 -8.67 -3.36 2.60
N ASP A 68 -8.75 -4.46 3.36
CA ASP A 68 -9.60 -5.62 3.02
C ASP A 68 -11.06 -5.18 2.84
N LYS A 69 -11.58 -4.38 3.78
CA LYS A 69 -12.96 -3.88 3.72
C LYS A 69 -13.22 -3.02 2.49
N ALA A 70 -12.29 -2.13 2.13
CA ALA A 70 -12.44 -1.27 0.96
C ALA A 70 -12.37 -2.08 -0.34
N LEU A 71 -11.46 -3.04 -0.43
CA LEU A 71 -11.33 -3.96 -1.57
C LEU A 71 -12.58 -4.83 -1.72
N ARG A 72 -13.08 -5.43 -0.64
CA ARG A 72 -14.32 -6.22 -0.65
C ARG A 72 -15.54 -5.42 -1.09
N LYS A 73 -15.66 -4.17 -0.64
CA LYS A 73 -16.74 -3.26 -1.08
C LYS A 73 -16.67 -2.99 -2.59
N ALA A 74 -15.47 -3.00 -3.17
CA ALA A 74 -15.25 -2.86 -4.61
C ALA A 74 -15.34 -4.18 -5.39
N GLY A 75 -15.59 -5.31 -4.70
CA GLY A 75 -15.73 -6.64 -5.30
C GLY A 75 -14.40 -7.41 -5.44
N PHE A 76 -13.35 -6.99 -4.74
CA PHE A 76 -12.04 -7.64 -4.73
C PHE A 76 -11.77 -8.39 -3.43
N GLU A 77 -10.99 -9.46 -3.50
CA GLU A 77 -10.58 -10.27 -2.35
C GLU A 77 -9.09 -10.05 -2.08
N LEU A 78 -8.74 -9.53 -0.91
CA LEU A 78 -7.36 -9.48 -0.43
C LEU A 78 -6.96 -10.85 0.10
N VAL A 79 -6.01 -11.49 -0.57
CA VAL A 79 -5.51 -12.83 -0.24
C VAL A 79 -4.36 -12.73 0.75
N ASN A 80 -3.44 -11.79 0.52
CA ASN A 80 -2.25 -11.62 1.34
C ASN A 80 -1.85 -10.15 1.46
N PHE A 81 -1.24 -9.81 2.59
CA PHE A 81 -0.70 -8.48 2.87
C PHE A 81 0.66 -8.64 3.54
N THR A 82 1.72 -8.43 2.77
CA THR A 82 3.10 -8.65 3.25
C THR A 82 3.87 -7.34 3.24
N PRO A 83 4.46 -6.90 4.37
CA PRO A 83 5.39 -5.78 4.35
C PRO A 83 6.65 -6.15 3.57
N THR A 84 7.03 -5.32 2.62
CA THR A 84 8.30 -5.46 1.91
C THR A 84 9.38 -4.82 2.78
N VAL A 85 10.32 -5.63 3.27
CA VAL A 85 11.56 -5.10 3.85
C VAL A 85 12.42 -4.56 2.71
N GLY A 86 12.51 -3.23 2.62
CA GLY A 86 13.56 -2.55 1.87
C GLY A 86 14.83 -2.43 2.68
#